data_AF-A0AAW1SBY9-F1
#
_entry.id   AF-A0AAW1SBY9-F1
#
_cell.length_a   1.000
_cell.length_b   1.000
_cell.length_c   1.000
_cell.angle_alpha   90.00
_cell.angle_beta   90.00
_cell.angle_gamma   90.00
#
_symmetry.space_group_name_H-M   'P 1'
#
loop_
_entity.id
_entity.type
_entity.pdbx_description
1 polymer ?
#
loop_
_entity_poly.entity_id
_entity_poly.type
_entity_poly.pdbx_seq_one_letter_code
_entity_poly.pdbx_strand_id
1 'polypeptide(L)'
;MYTAGWKGWSVLLLAQDAVFILGATTFLLAGEHYGTSQHPQAVSYPGPFVDTDSETRLPAYFLWYVVTAWAPPAVVIPCAGIIWLASKGQAALAAATLIPYLMVLIAQVLTEECFKRRCSPMWPQVPMVYMAYRFWQLLRSCWLSTLLPMPTWLEFLQESLVLVWVFNFGAVMTWAPWLYRWHMQPQSQKLK
;
A
#
# COMPACT_ATOMS: atom_id res chain seq x y z
N MET A 1 -13.04 20.62 27.25
CA MET A 1 -13.67 21.40 26.15
C MET A 1 -12.92 21.31 24.81
N TYR A 2 -11.79 20.58 24.69
CA TYR A 2 -10.98 20.46 23.46
C TYR A 2 -11.28 19.24 22.55
N THR A 3 -12.22 18.38 22.93
CA THR A 3 -12.45 17.09 22.25
C THR A 3 -13.34 17.17 21.00
N ALA A 4 -14.12 18.24 20.84
CA ALA A 4 -15.04 18.40 19.72
C ALA A 4 -14.32 18.68 18.39
N GLY A 5 -13.22 19.45 18.42
CA GLY A 5 -12.42 19.74 17.23
C GLY A 5 -11.74 18.50 16.66
N TRP A 6 -11.10 17.68 17.51
CA TRP A 6 -10.36 16.48 17.10
C TRP A 6 -11.20 15.46 16.31
N LYS A 7 -12.47 15.30 16.70
CA LYS A 7 -13.39 14.38 16.02
C LYS A 7 -13.67 14.85 14.59
N GLY A 8 -13.89 16.15 14.38
CA GLY A 8 -14.13 16.71 13.05
C GLY A 8 -12.94 16.52 12.10
N TRP A 9 -11.72 16.81 12.58
CA TRP A 9 -10.51 16.63 11.78
C TRP A 9 -10.27 15.17 11.41
N SER A 10 -10.43 14.25 12.37
CA SER A 10 -10.24 12.81 12.11
C SER A 10 -11.23 12.28 11.07
N VAL A 11 -12.49 12.72 11.11
CA VAL A 11 -13.51 12.32 10.13
C VAL A 11 -13.18 12.84 8.74
N LEU A 12 -12.72 14.09 8.61
CA LEU A 12 -12.34 14.65 7.31
C LEU A 12 -11.13 13.93 6.70
N LEU A 13 -10.13 13.57 7.52
CA LEU A 13 -8.96 12.80 7.07
C LEU A 13 -9.37 11.41 6.57
N LEU A 14 -10.25 10.73 7.31
CA LEU A 14 -10.80 9.43 6.89
C LEU A 14 -11.64 9.56 5.61
N ALA A 15 -12.45 10.60 5.49
CA ALA A 15 -13.25 10.86 4.29
C ALA A 15 -12.36 11.09 3.06
N GLN A 16 -11.29 11.87 3.21
CA GLN A 16 -10.30 12.09 2.16
C GLN A 16 -9.66 10.75 1.73
N ASP A 17 -9.25 9.92 2.68
CA ASP A 17 -8.62 8.63 2.41
C ASP A 17 -9.61 7.66 1.75
N ALA A 18 -10.89 7.68 2.15
CA ALA A 18 -11.94 6.90 1.53
C ALA A 18 -12.21 7.34 0.07
N VAL A 19 -12.27 8.65 -0.19
CA VAL A 19 -12.38 9.20 -1.55
C VAL A 19 -11.21 8.74 -2.41
N PHE A 20 -9.99 8.76 -1.89
CA PHE A 20 -8.83 8.21 -2.60
C PHE A 20 -8.99 6.73 -2.91
N ILE A 21 -9.31 5.89 -1.91
CA ILE A 21 -9.44 4.44 -2.10
C ILE A 21 -10.50 4.12 -3.17
N LEU A 22 -11.65 4.77 -3.10
CA LEU A 22 -12.73 4.60 -4.07
C LEU A 22 -12.32 5.07 -5.46
N GLY A 23 -11.70 6.25 -5.55
CA GLY A 23 -11.21 6.81 -6.81
C GLY A 23 -10.16 5.92 -7.46
N ALA A 24 -9.10 5.58 -6.72
CA ALA A 24 -8.02 4.71 -7.18
C ALA A 24 -8.56 3.37 -7.69
N THR A 25 -9.41 2.71 -6.90
CA THR A 25 -10.01 1.41 -7.28
C THR A 25 -10.85 1.54 -8.55
N THR A 26 -11.67 2.59 -8.64
CA THR A 26 -12.52 2.84 -9.81
C THR A 26 -11.69 3.10 -11.07
N PHE A 27 -10.65 3.93 -10.99
CA PHE A 27 -9.77 4.20 -12.13
C PHE A 27 -8.97 2.96 -12.56
N LEU A 28 -8.50 2.15 -11.61
CA LEU A 28 -7.82 0.88 -11.92
C LEU A 28 -8.76 -0.10 -12.64
N LEU A 29 -10.00 -0.24 -12.17
CA LEU A 29 -11.02 -1.07 -12.82
C LEU A 29 -11.43 -0.53 -14.20
N ALA A 30 -11.55 0.79 -14.34
CA ALA A 30 -11.84 1.43 -15.62
C ALA A 30 -10.71 1.19 -16.63
N GLY A 31 -9.45 1.29 -16.19
CA GLY A 31 -8.27 0.97 -17.00
C GLY A 31 -8.22 -0.50 -17.41
N GLU A 32 -8.55 -1.41 -16.50
CA GLU A 32 -8.69 -2.85 -16.81
C GLU A 32 -9.78 -3.08 -17.87
N HIS A 33 -10.96 -2.48 -17.69
CA HIS A 33 -12.07 -2.62 -18.64
C HIS A 33 -11.73 -2.06 -20.03
N TYR A 34 -11.09 -0.89 -20.08
CA TYR A 34 -10.64 -0.31 -21.34
C TYR A 34 -9.58 -1.20 -22.01
N GLY A 35 -8.57 -1.65 -21.28
CA GLY A 35 -7.52 -2.51 -21.83
C GLY A 35 -8.05 -3.84 -22.36
N THR A 36 -8.94 -4.50 -21.61
CA THR A 36 -9.53 -5.80 -22.00
C THR A 36 -10.50 -5.69 -23.17
N SER A 37 -11.25 -4.59 -23.27
CA SER A 37 -12.16 -4.35 -24.41
C SER A 37 -11.41 -4.04 -25.70
N GLN A 38 -10.32 -3.27 -25.64
CA GLN A 38 -9.49 -2.94 -26.82
C GLN A 38 -8.55 -4.07 -27.23
N HIS A 39 -8.08 -4.87 -26.26
CA HIS A 39 -7.12 -5.94 -26.49
C HIS A 39 -7.59 -7.26 -25.86
N PRO A 40 -8.61 -7.93 -26.43
CA PRO A 40 -9.14 -9.18 -25.87
C PRO A 40 -8.13 -10.34 -25.86
N GLN A 41 -7.09 -10.27 -26.70
CA GLN A 41 -6.01 -11.25 -26.78
C GLN A 41 -4.80 -10.88 -25.89
N ALA A 42 -4.90 -9.84 -25.06
CA ALA A 42 -3.83 -9.47 -24.16
C ALA A 42 -3.49 -10.64 -23.22
N VAL A 43 -2.20 -10.89 -23.06
CA VAL A 43 -1.69 -11.94 -22.17
C VAL A 43 -2.01 -11.56 -20.73
N SER A 44 -2.74 -12.44 -20.03
CA SER A 44 -3.00 -12.31 -18.60
C SER A 44 -1.71 -12.21 -17.80
N TYR A 45 -1.72 -11.40 -16.75
CA TYR A 45 -0.56 -11.26 -15.89
C TYR A 45 -0.41 -12.53 -15.03
N PRO A 46 0.72 -13.26 -15.12
CA PRO A 46 0.87 -14.55 -14.43
C PRO A 46 1.04 -14.38 -12.91
N GLY A 47 1.32 -13.17 -12.44
CA GLY A 47 1.66 -12.88 -11.05
C GLY A 47 3.11 -12.44 -10.89
N PRO A 48 3.47 -11.85 -9.74
CA PRO A 48 4.85 -11.51 -9.45
C PRO A 48 5.67 -12.78 -9.18
N PHE A 49 6.95 -12.79 -9.56
CA PHE A 49 7.90 -13.89 -9.32
C PHE A 49 7.45 -15.26 -9.85
N VAL A 50 6.88 -15.29 -11.05
CA VAL A 50 6.57 -16.55 -11.74
C VAL A 50 7.78 -16.97 -12.56
N ASP A 51 8.31 -18.15 -12.25
CA ASP A 51 9.40 -18.78 -13.02
C ASP A 51 8.88 -19.45 -14.30
N THR A 52 9.81 -19.88 -15.16
CA THR A 52 9.55 -20.56 -16.44
C THR A 52 8.65 -21.79 -16.34
N ASP A 53 8.47 -22.35 -15.14
CA ASP A 53 7.63 -23.53 -14.87
C ASP A 53 6.18 -23.16 -14.44
N SER A 54 5.81 -21.88 -14.54
CA SER A 54 4.56 -21.32 -13.99
C SER A 54 4.42 -21.42 -12.47
N GLU A 55 5.49 -21.76 -11.75
CA GLU A 55 5.48 -21.75 -10.30
C GLU A 55 5.82 -20.35 -9.78
N THR A 56 4.98 -19.83 -8.88
CA THR A 56 5.30 -18.61 -8.15
C THR A 56 6.34 -18.94 -7.08
N ARG A 57 7.57 -18.48 -7.27
CA ARG A 57 8.66 -18.68 -6.30
C ARG A 57 9.14 -17.33 -5.81
N LEU A 58 8.71 -16.97 -4.61
CA LEU A 58 9.24 -15.78 -3.95
C LEU A 58 10.73 -16.01 -3.65
N PRO A 59 11.65 -15.15 -4.13
CA PRO A 59 13.06 -15.31 -3.79
C PRO A 59 13.26 -15.23 -2.27
N ALA A 60 14.04 -16.14 -1.70
CA ALA A 60 14.20 -16.24 -0.25
C ALA A 60 14.71 -14.94 0.39
N TYR A 61 15.63 -14.24 -0.30
CA TYR A 61 16.13 -12.94 0.15
C TYR A 61 15.04 -11.85 0.15
N PHE A 62 14.10 -11.92 -0.79
CA PHE A 62 12.99 -10.97 -0.85
C PHE A 62 11.97 -11.25 0.25
N LEU A 63 11.66 -12.52 0.49
CA LEU A 63 10.83 -12.90 1.64
C LEU A 63 11.47 -12.43 2.96
N TRP A 64 12.78 -12.62 3.11
CA TRP A 64 13.51 -12.14 4.27
C TRP A 64 13.42 -10.62 4.41
N TYR A 65 13.66 -9.86 3.33
CA TYR A 65 13.47 -8.41 3.31
C TYR A 65 12.04 -7.99 3.73
N VAL A 66 11.01 -8.64 3.19
CA VAL A 66 9.61 -8.35 3.54
C VAL A 66 9.36 -8.60 5.02
N VAL A 67 9.83 -9.72 5.57
CA VAL A 67 9.55 -10.14 6.95
C VAL A 67 10.37 -9.36 7.99
N THR A 68 11.62 -9.01 7.68
CA THR A 68 12.53 -8.39 8.67
C THR A 68 12.62 -6.87 8.52
N ALA A 69 12.62 -6.35 7.30
CA ALA A 69 12.89 -4.94 7.03
C ALA A 69 11.62 -4.14 6.73
N TRP A 70 10.61 -4.74 6.11
CA TRP A 70 9.39 -4.03 5.70
C TRP A 70 8.21 -4.21 6.66
N ALA A 71 7.81 -5.45 6.97
CA ALA A 71 6.60 -5.74 7.74
C ALA A 71 6.63 -5.20 9.18
N PRO A 72 7.76 -5.28 9.92
CA PRO A 72 7.82 -4.73 11.27
C PRO A 72 7.58 -3.21 11.32
N PRO A 73 8.30 -2.36 10.58
CA PRO A 73 8.03 -0.93 10.60
C PRO A 73 6.71 -0.55 9.92
N ALA A 74 6.28 -1.25 8.87
CA ALA A 74 5.09 -0.88 8.12
C ALA A 74 3.78 -1.29 8.79
N VAL A 75 3.76 -2.35 9.61
CA VAL A 75 2.52 -2.92 10.18
C VAL A 75 2.63 -3.13 11.69
N VAL A 76 3.63 -3.87 12.16
CA VAL A 76 3.70 -4.30 13.57
C VAL A 76 3.85 -3.12 14.51
N ILE A 77 4.81 -2.23 14.24
CA ILE A 77 5.07 -1.05 15.07
C ILE A 77 3.87 -0.08 15.06
N PRO A 78 3.24 0.26 13.91
CA PRO A 78 2.01 1.05 13.89
C PRO A 78 0.87 0.44 14.69
N CYS A 79 0.62 -0.87 14.58
CA CYS A 79 -0.40 -1.56 15.37
C CYS A 79 -0.11 -1.46 16.88
N ALA A 80 1.13 -1.70 17.30
CA ALA A 80 1.55 -1.53 18.69
C ALA A 80 1.38 -0.08 19.17
N GLY A 81 1.72 0.90 18.33
CA GLY A 81 1.52 2.33 18.59
C GLY A 81 0.05 2.68 18.80
N ILE A 82 -0.87 2.12 18.00
CA ILE A 82 -2.32 2.32 18.19
C ILE A 82 -2.78 1.76 19.53
N ILE A 83 -2.38 0.53 19.88
CA ILE A 83 -2.74 -0.10 21.17
C ILE A 83 -2.20 0.74 22.32
N TRP A 84 -0.95 1.20 22.23
CA TRP A 84 -0.34 2.07 23.23
C TRP A 84 -1.12 3.38 23.39
N LEU A 85 -1.42 4.07 22.29
CA LEU A 85 -2.15 5.35 22.32
C LEU A 85 -3.54 5.18 22.91
N ALA A 86 -4.25 4.10 22.53
CA ALA A 86 -5.54 3.77 23.10
C ALA A 86 -5.45 3.53 24.62
N SER A 87 -4.43 2.79 25.08
CA SER A 87 -4.21 2.51 26.51
C SER A 87 -3.95 3.77 27.36
N LYS A 88 -3.49 4.85 26.73
CA LYS A 88 -3.24 6.15 27.37
C LYS A 88 -4.37 7.17 27.19
N GLY A 89 -5.52 6.74 26.68
CA GLY A 89 -6.66 7.65 26.42
C GLY A 89 -6.44 8.58 25.23
N GLN A 90 -5.45 8.31 24.37
CA GLN A 90 -5.08 9.12 23.20
C GLN A 90 -5.60 8.49 21.90
N ALA A 91 -6.75 7.81 21.94
CA ALA A 91 -7.34 7.14 20.78
C ALA A 91 -7.62 8.10 19.61
N ALA A 92 -7.93 9.37 19.89
CA ALA A 92 -8.10 10.40 18.87
C ALA A 92 -6.81 10.66 18.07
N LEU A 93 -5.64 10.52 18.70
CA LEU A 93 -4.35 10.67 18.03
C LEU A 93 -4.03 9.49 17.12
N ALA A 94 -4.35 8.27 17.57
CA ALA A 94 -4.29 7.09 16.71
C ALA A 94 -5.23 7.23 15.50
N ALA A 95 -6.45 7.75 15.71
CA ALA A 95 -7.45 7.98 14.67
C ALA A 95 -7.05 9.06 13.65
N ALA A 96 -6.23 10.03 14.04
CA ALA A 96 -5.74 11.07 13.14
C ALA A 96 -4.47 10.67 12.36
N THR A 97 -3.73 9.64 12.80
CA THR A 97 -2.39 9.31 12.28
C THR A 97 -2.28 7.86 11.79
N LEU A 98 -2.12 6.91 12.71
CA LEU A 98 -1.79 5.51 12.41
C LEU A 98 -2.96 4.70 11.85
N ILE A 99 -4.20 4.97 12.30
CA ILE A 99 -5.40 4.26 11.82
C ILE A 99 -5.65 4.55 10.33
N PRO A 100 -5.71 5.82 9.86
CA PRO A 100 -5.86 6.10 8.43
C PRO A 100 -4.75 5.45 7.60
N TYR A 101 -3.51 5.49 8.10
CA TYR A 101 -2.36 4.85 7.47
C TYR A 101 -2.57 3.35 7.23
N LEU A 102 -2.97 2.61 8.27
CA LEU A 102 -3.24 1.18 8.16
C LEU A 102 -4.44 0.88 7.26
N MET A 103 -5.48 1.72 7.29
CA MET A 103 -6.66 1.54 6.43
C MET A 103 -6.31 1.58 4.95
N VAL A 104 -5.49 2.56 4.53
CA VAL A 104 -5.01 2.66 3.13
C VAL A 104 -4.10 1.47 2.79
N LEU A 105 -3.27 1.01 3.72
CA LEU A 105 -2.42 -0.18 3.52
C LEU A 105 -3.25 -1.45 3.34
N ILE A 106 -4.28 -1.66 4.17
CA ILE A 106 -5.21 -2.79 4.03
C ILE A 106 -5.94 -2.70 2.69
N ALA A 107 -6.44 -1.52 2.31
CA ALA A 107 -7.11 -1.32 1.03
C ALA A 107 -6.20 -1.66 -0.16
N GLN A 108 -4.92 -1.27 -0.11
CA GLN A 108 -3.93 -1.68 -1.11
C GLN A 108 -3.83 -3.20 -1.19
N VAL A 109 -3.57 -3.88 -0.06
CA VAL A 109 -3.39 -5.34 -0.03
C VAL A 109 -4.62 -6.07 -0.56
N LEU A 110 -5.82 -5.64 -0.19
CA LEU A 110 -7.08 -6.22 -0.69
C LEU A 110 -7.25 -6.00 -2.19
N THR A 111 -6.90 -4.81 -2.69
CA THR A 111 -6.95 -4.50 -4.12
C THR A 111 -5.95 -5.34 -4.89
N GLU A 112 -4.71 -5.45 -4.41
CA GLU A 112 -3.68 -6.30 -5.01
C GLU A 112 -4.13 -7.76 -5.05
N GLU A 113 -4.66 -8.29 -3.96
CA GLU A 113 -5.15 -9.67 -3.92
C GLU A 113 -6.30 -9.89 -4.91
N CYS A 114 -7.21 -8.92 -5.04
CA CYS A 114 -8.31 -8.98 -6.00
C CYS A 114 -7.81 -9.02 -7.45
N PHE A 115 -6.93 -8.10 -7.83
CA PHE A 115 -6.38 -8.02 -9.18
C PHE A 115 -5.47 -9.21 -9.49
N LYS A 116 -4.74 -9.73 -8.50
CA LYS A 116 -3.88 -10.92 -8.64
C LYS A 116 -4.70 -12.16 -8.94
N ARG A 117 -5.79 -12.40 -8.18
CA ARG A 117 -6.68 -13.56 -8.38
C ARG A 117 -7.33 -13.58 -9.77
N ARG A 118 -7.50 -12.42 -10.38
CA ARG A 118 -8.03 -12.25 -11.73
C ARG A 118 -6.94 -12.30 -12.81
N CYS A 119 -5.67 -12.49 -12.44
CA CYS A 119 -4.53 -12.41 -13.34
C CYS A 119 -4.53 -11.09 -14.15
N SER A 120 -4.93 -10.00 -13.50
CA SER A 120 -5.17 -8.72 -14.16
C SER A 120 -3.86 -8.08 -14.64
N PRO A 121 -3.76 -7.65 -15.91
CA PRO A 121 -2.65 -6.83 -16.41
C PRO A 121 -2.44 -5.52 -15.64
N MET A 122 -3.46 -5.05 -14.92
CA MET A 122 -3.40 -3.85 -14.10
C MET A 122 -2.79 -4.07 -12.71
N TRP A 123 -2.55 -5.33 -12.30
CA TRP A 123 -2.00 -5.64 -10.98
C TRP A 123 -0.71 -4.84 -10.64
N PRO A 124 0.29 -4.68 -11.53
CA PRO A 124 1.49 -3.92 -11.21
C PRO A 124 1.23 -2.43 -10.92
N GLN A 125 0.13 -1.85 -11.42
CA GLN A 125 -0.23 -0.45 -11.17
C GLN A 125 -0.78 -0.23 -9.76
N VAL A 126 -1.42 -1.26 -9.17
CA VAL A 126 -2.05 -1.16 -7.84
C VAL A 126 -1.06 -0.66 -6.77
N PRO A 127 0.11 -1.31 -6.54
CA PRO A 127 1.06 -0.84 -5.54
C PRO A 127 1.56 0.58 -5.85
N MET A 128 1.75 0.94 -7.12
CA MET A 128 2.28 2.26 -7.50
C MET A 128 1.31 3.40 -7.14
N VAL A 129 0.03 3.24 -7.47
CA VAL A 129 -1.01 4.24 -7.17
C VAL A 129 -1.19 4.41 -5.66
N TYR A 130 -1.27 3.31 -4.92
CA TYR A 130 -1.47 3.36 -3.47
C TYR A 130 -0.22 3.87 -2.72
N MET A 131 0.99 3.53 -3.17
CA MET A 131 2.23 4.05 -2.57
C MET A 131 2.39 5.55 -2.77
N ALA A 132 2.03 6.08 -3.95
CA ALA A 132 2.06 7.53 -4.21
C ALA A 132 1.19 8.30 -3.21
N TYR A 133 -0.04 7.81 -2.97
CA TYR A 133 -0.92 8.43 -1.98
C TYR A 133 -0.45 8.22 -0.54
N ARG A 134 0.20 7.09 -0.25
CA ARG A 134 0.77 6.85 1.09
C ARG A 134 1.82 7.88 1.46
N PHE A 135 2.65 8.33 0.51
CA PHE A 135 3.59 9.44 0.77
C PHE A 135 2.85 10.71 1.18
N TRP A 136 1.80 11.07 0.44
CA TRP A 136 0.95 12.20 0.81
C TRP A 136 0.37 12.05 2.22
N GLN A 137 -0.14 10.86 2.55
CA GLN A 137 -0.73 10.57 3.85
C GLN A 137 0.30 10.69 5.00
N LEU A 138 1.51 10.19 4.81
CA LEU A 138 2.58 10.24 5.81
C LEU A 138 3.14 11.66 5.98
N LEU A 139 3.32 12.41 4.89
CA LEU A 139 3.73 13.82 4.94
C LEU A 139 2.68 14.68 5.64
N ARG A 140 1.40 14.44 5.34
CA ARG A 140 0.27 15.06 6.06
C ARG A 140 0.31 14.73 7.55
N SER A 141 0.66 13.49 7.92
CA SER A 141 0.82 13.09 9.32
C SER A 141 1.97 13.83 10.01
N CYS A 142 3.11 13.96 9.35
CA CYS A 142 4.25 14.74 9.84
C CYS A 142 3.91 16.23 9.98
N TRP A 143 3.07 16.78 9.09
CA TRP A 143 2.57 18.13 9.26
C TRP A 143 1.62 18.25 10.46
N LEU A 144 0.75 17.25 10.68
CA LEU A 144 -0.14 17.21 11.84
C LEU A 144 0.62 17.18 13.17
N SER A 145 1.84 16.64 13.24
CA SER A 145 2.65 16.68 14.47
C SER A 145 3.04 18.10 14.87
N THR A 146 3.14 19.03 13.92
CA THR A 146 3.40 20.44 14.22
C THR A 146 2.17 21.16 14.82
N LEU A 147 0.98 20.59 14.64
CA LEU A 147 -0.29 21.18 15.07
C LEU A 147 -0.86 20.52 16.33
N LEU A 148 -0.50 19.26 16.57
CA LEU A 148 -1.04 18.43 17.65
C LEU A 148 0.09 18.09 18.63
N PRO A 149 -0.19 18.02 19.94
CA PRO A 149 0.81 17.62 20.94
C PRO A 149 1.10 16.11 20.82
N MET A 150 1.88 15.72 19.82
CA MET A 150 2.30 14.35 19.60
C MET A 150 3.46 13.97 20.52
N PRO A 151 3.51 12.74 21.04
CA PRO A 151 4.69 12.27 21.75
C PRO A 151 5.83 12.07 20.74
N THR A 152 7.05 12.40 21.15
CA THR A 152 8.26 12.38 20.29
C THR A 152 8.49 11.03 19.59
N TRP A 153 8.16 9.90 20.23
CA TRP A 153 8.29 8.58 19.59
C TRP A 153 7.38 8.43 18.36
N LEU A 154 6.20 9.07 18.37
CA LEU A 154 5.23 9.00 17.28
C LEU A 154 5.69 9.85 16.10
N GLU A 155 6.32 10.99 16.37
CA GLU A 155 6.95 11.84 15.35
C GLU A 155 8.07 11.07 14.65
N PHE A 156 9.00 10.50 15.42
CA PHE A 156 10.07 9.65 14.88
C PHE A 156 9.54 8.46 14.09
N LEU A 157 8.45 7.84 14.55
CA LEU A 157 7.81 6.75 13.82
C LEU A 157 7.27 7.21 12.46
N GLN A 158 6.61 8.37 12.39
CA GLN A 158 6.06 8.89 11.13
C GLN A 158 7.16 9.24 10.12
N GLU A 159 8.23 9.90 10.58
CA GLU A 159 9.39 10.21 9.73
C GLU A 159 10.08 8.92 9.25
N SER A 160 10.25 7.95 10.14
CA SER A 160 10.82 6.65 9.78
C SER A 160 9.95 5.91 8.77
N LEU A 161 8.61 5.98 8.92
CA LEU A 161 7.67 5.40 7.96
C LEU A 161 7.84 6.05 6.58
N VAL A 162 7.99 7.38 6.48
CA VAL A 162 8.26 8.03 5.19
C VAL A 162 9.49 7.42 4.52
N LEU A 163 10.60 7.29 5.25
CA LEU A 163 11.84 6.71 4.73
C LEU A 163 11.66 5.26 4.29
N VAL A 164 11.03 4.42 5.13
CA VAL A 164 10.74 3.02 4.82
C VAL A 164 9.95 2.91 3.53
N TRP A 165 8.94 3.76 3.34
CA TRP A 165 8.12 3.73 2.13
C TRP A 165 8.86 4.27 0.90
N VAL A 166 9.78 5.23 1.05
CA VAL A 166 10.64 5.70 -0.06
C VAL A 166 11.52 4.56 -0.54
N PHE A 167 12.17 3.83 0.36
CA PHE A 167 12.97 2.65 0.00
C PHE A 167 12.12 1.55 -0.62
N ASN A 168 10.95 1.26 -0.05
CA ASN A 168 10.05 0.24 -0.59
C ASN A 168 9.55 0.61 -1.99
N PHE A 169 9.22 1.88 -2.22
CA PHE A 169 8.85 2.35 -3.56
C PHE A 169 10.01 2.17 -4.54
N GLY A 170 11.23 2.56 -4.15
CA GLY A 170 12.43 2.29 -4.94
C GLY A 170 12.58 0.80 -5.31
N ALA A 171 12.40 -0.10 -4.34
CA ALA A 171 12.47 -1.55 -4.55
C ALA A 171 11.36 -2.09 -5.48
N VAL A 172 10.16 -1.52 -5.45
CA VAL A 172 9.10 -1.86 -6.43
C VAL A 172 9.48 -1.37 -7.83
N MET A 173 10.04 -0.15 -7.93
CA MET A 173 10.39 0.45 -9.21
C MET A 173 11.58 -0.24 -9.88
N THR A 174 12.51 -0.81 -9.13
CA THR A 174 13.62 -1.59 -9.73
C THR A 174 13.13 -2.81 -10.51
N TRP A 175 11.95 -3.35 -10.19
CA TRP A 175 11.38 -4.51 -10.86
C TRP A 175 10.27 -4.17 -11.86
N ALA A 176 9.84 -2.91 -11.92
CA ALA A 176 8.82 -2.45 -12.86
C ALA A 176 9.12 -2.83 -14.33
N PRO A 177 10.36 -2.75 -14.85
CA PRO A 177 10.64 -3.18 -16.23
C PRO A 177 10.35 -4.66 -16.47
N TRP A 178 10.60 -5.51 -15.47
CA TRP A 178 10.31 -6.94 -15.52
C TRP A 178 8.82 -7.20 -15.41
N LEU A 179 8.12 -6.44 -14.54
CA LEU A 179 6.67 -6.49 -14.46
C LEU A 179 6.07 -6.16 -15.83
N TYR A 180 6.21 -4.94 -16.38
CA TYR A 180 5.52 -4.56 -17.63
C TYR A 180 5.92 -5.33 -18.89
N ARG A 181 7.03 -6.08 -18.86
CA ARG A 181 7.47 -6.94 -19.97
C ARG A 181 7.11 -8.41 -19.77
N TRP A 182 6.15 -8.73 -18.88
CA TRP A 182 5.72 -10.11 -18.62
C TRP A 182 5.32 -10.87 -19.91
N HIS A 183 4.74 -10.17 -20.88
CA HIS A 183 4.36 -10.74 -22.17
C HIS A 183 5.53 -11.14 -23.07
N MET A 184 6.75 -10.63 -22.81
CA MET A 184 7.98 -10.97 -23.54
C MET A 184 8.78 -12.08 -22.85
N GLN A 185 8.39 -12.47 -21.64
CA GLN A 185 9.09 -13.51 -20.89
C GLN A 185 8.77 -14.88 -21.48
N PRO A 186 9.72 -15.83 -21.40
CA PRO A 186 9.47 -17.20 -21.83
C PRO A 186 8.23 -17.74 -21.12
N GLN A 187 7.15 -17.96 -21.87
CA GLN A 187 5.96 -18.54 -21.30
C GLN A 187 6.20 -20.03 -21.12
N SER A 188 5.94 -20.50 -19.90
CA SER A 188 5.87 -21.91 -19.57
C SER A 188 4.93 -22.61 -20.54
N GLN A 189 5.47 -23.36 -21.51
CA GLN A 189 4.69 -24.36 -22.23
C GLN A 189 4.42 -25.48 -21.23
N LYS A 190 3.33 -25.37 -20.46
CA LYS A 190 2.77 -26.56 -19.84
C LYS A 190 2.35 -27.48 -20.99
N LEU A 191 3.18 -28.49 -21.26
CA LEU A 191 2.76 -29.67 -22.01
C LEU A 191 1.45 -30.13 -21.36
N LYS A 192 0.38 -30.09 -22.16
CA LYS A 192 -0.97 -30.49 -21.76
C LYS A 192 -1.00 -31.91 -21.22
#